data_AF-A0A117IUJ0-F1
#
_entry.id   AF-A0A117IUJ0-F1
#
_cell.length_a   1.000
_cell.length_b   1.000
_cell.length_c   1.000
_cell.angle_alpha   90.00
_cell.angle_beta   90.00
_cell.angle_gamma   90.00
#
_symmetry.space_group_name_H-M   'P 1'
#
loop_
_entity.id
_entity.type
_entity.pdbx_description
1 polymer ?
#
loop_
_entity_poly.entity_id
_entity_poly.type
_entity_poly.pdbx_seq_one_letter_code
_entity_poly.pdbx_strand_id
1 'polypeptide(L)'
;MNAVLHDKLFMRLHELPVLAHMTYDEEDPYAVRVAFTDGEYVYAEWRLDREMLREGMRHEVGDGDVRIWPGVHIELCGEADFTVGEESLARFLERTYEVVPEGEERLDVDALVDRLLATG
;
A
#
# COMPACT_ATOMS: atom_id res chain seq x y z
N MET A 1 -9.60 14.92 -13.95
CA MET A 1 -8.62 15.24 -12.90
C MET A 1 -8.38 13.94 -12.20
N ASN A 2 -7.18 13.39 -12.30
CA ASN A 2 -6.92 12.08 -11.75
C ASN A 2 -6.80 12.20 -10.24
N ALA A 3 -7.58 11.41 -9.50
CA ALA A 3 -7.59 11.47 -8.06
C ALA A 3 -6.35 10.77 -7.49
N VAL A 4 -5.60 11.51 -6.69
CA VAL A 4 -4.50 10.98 -5.88
C VAL A 4 -4.83 11.22 -4.42
N LEU A 5 -4.90 10.14 -3.64
CA LEU A 5 -5.12 10.17 -2.21
C LEU A 5 -3.79 10.01 -1.48
N HIS A 6 -3.61 10.84 -0.45
CA HIS A 6 -2.50 10.71 0.49
C HIS A 6 -3.04 10.56 1.90
N ASP A 7 -2.40 9.71 2.70
CA ASP A 7 -2.61 9.62 4.14
C ASP A 7 -1.30 9.29 4.85
N LYS A 8 -1.25 9.55 6.15
CA LYS A 8 -0.10 9.26 7.00
C LYS A 8 -0.51 8.28 8.08
N LEU A 9 0.12 7.11 8.08
CA LEU A 9 -0.12 6.08 9.07
C LEU A 9 1.12 5.95 9.95
N PHE A 10 0.88 5.88 11.25
CA PHE A 10 1.90 5.44 12.20
C PHE A 10 1.87 3.93 12.25
N MET A 11 3.01 3.33 11.93
CA MET A 11 3.26 1.89 11.97
C MET A 11 4.29 1.59 13.04
N ARG A 12 4.44 0.31 13.39
CA ARG A 12 5.51 -0.16 14.26
C ARG A 12 6.32 -1.23 13.56
N LEU A 13 7.61 -1.00 13.35
CA LEU A 13 8.57 -2.03 12.95
C LEU A 13 9.08 -2.69 14.23
N HIS A 14 8.59 -3.88 14.55
CA HIS A 14 8.69 -4.45 15.90
C HIS A 14 8.20 -3.46 16.98
N GLU A 15 9.10 -2.92 17.81
CA GLU A 15 8.77 -1.91 18.85
C GLU A 15 9.04 -0.46 18.43
N LEU A 16 9.63 -0.24 17.25
CA LEU A 16 10.04 1.09 16.78
C LEU A 16 8.91 1.78 16.03
N PRO A 17 8.50 3.00 16.41
CA PRO A 17 7.52 3.76 15.65
C PRO A 17 8.11 4.20 14.30
N VAL A 18 7.35 4.00 13.23
CA VAL A 18 7.72 4.39 11.86
C VAL A 18 6.56 5.16 11.25
N LEU A 19 6.86 6.31 10.64
CA LEU A 19 5.87 7.06 9.86
C LEU A 19 5.85 6.52 8.43
N ALA A 20 4.67 6.12 7.97
CA ALA A 20 4.43 5.67 6.61
C ALA A 20 3.50 6.65 5.88
N HIS A 21 3.92 7.08 4.69
CA HIS A 21 3.10 7.85 3.77
C HIS A 21 2.42 6.89 2.80
N MET A 22 1.09 6.78 2.93
CA MET A 22 0.23 6.00 2.04
C MET A 22 -0.17 6.87 0.86
N THR A 23 -0.02 6.37 -0.36
CA THR A 23 -0.49 7.04 -1.58
C THR A 23 -1.26 6.07 -2.45
N TYR A 24 -2.46 6.47 -2.84
CA TYR A 24 -3.29 5.77 -3.82
C TYR A 24 -3.50 6.69 -5.02
N ASP A 25 -3.40 6.13 -6.23
CA ASP A 25 -3.39 6.86 -7.49
C ASP A 25 -4.31 6.13 -8.45
N GLU A 26 -5.36 6.79 -8.96
CA GLU A 26 -6.32 6.10 -9.83
C GLU A 26 -5.71 5.63 -11.17
N GLU A 27 -4.54 6.14 -11.57
CA GLU A 27 -3.79 5.64 -12.73
C GLU A 27 -3.10 4.29 -12.48
N ASP A 28 -2.98 3.87 -11.21
CA ASP A 28 -2.47 2.57 -10.78
C ASP A 28 -3.44 1.96 -9.74
N PRO A 29 -4.68 1.65 -10.15
CA PRO A 29 -5.80 1.43 -9.22
C PRO A 29 -5.68 0.14 -8.39
N TYR A 30 -4.75 -0.74 -8.75
CA TYR A 30 -4.49 -1.97 -8.03
C TYR A 30 -3.47 -1.79 -6.90
N ALA A 31 -2.70 -0.71 -6.89
CA ALA A 31 -1.57 -0.54 -5.99
C ALA A 31 -1.79 0.57 -4.96
N VAL A 32 -1.29 0.33 -3.74
CA VAL A 32 -1.06 1.35 -2.73
C VAL A 32 0.45 1.51 -2.55
N ARG A 33 0.95 2.74 -2.75
CA ARG A 33 2.35 3.09 -2.46
C ARG A 33 2.50 3.39 -0.97
N VAL A 34 3.48 2.78 -0.33
CA VAL A 34 3.82 2.96 1.08
C VAL A 34 5.28 3.42 1.16
N ALA A 35 5.49 4.68 1.50
CA ALA A 35 6.83 5.23 1.69
C ALA A 35 7.13 5.41 3.18
N PHE A 36 8.18 4.75 3.67
CA PHE A 36 8.66 4.86 5.04
C PHE A 36 9.67 6.00 5.13
N THR A 37 9.40 6.99 5.98
CA THR A 37 10.18 8.24 6.05
C THR A 37 10.25 8.81 7.45
N ASP A 38 11.31 9.58 7.76
CA ASP A 38 11.40 10.43 8.95
C ASP A 38 11.06 11.90 8.66
N GLY A 39 10.63 12.22 7.43
CA GLY A 39 10.35 13.56 6.94
C GLY A 39 11.52 14.23 6.21
N GLU A 40 12.75 13.74 6.35
CA GLU A 40 13.92 14.23 5.61
C GLU A 40 14.35 13.22 4.53
N TYR A 41 14.30 11.92 4.85
CA TYR A 41 14.70 10.84 3.95
C TYR A 41 13.59 9.81 3.74
N VAL A 42 13.50 9.28 2.53
CA VAL A 42 12.69 8.08 2.23
C VAL A 42 13.60 6.87 2.36
N TYR A 43 13.32 6.02 3.35
CA TYR A 43 14.13 4.83 3.63
C TYR A 43 13.81 3.68 2.68
N ALA A 44 12.53 3.51 2.39
CA ALA A 44 12.03 2.51 1.46
C ALA A 44 10.66 2.96 0.91
N GLU A 45 10.38 2.59 -0.32
CA GLU A 45 9.06 2.70 -0.93
C GLU A 45 8.62 1.32 -1.42
N TRP A 46 7.40 0.94 -1.05
CA TRP A 46 6.78 -0.32 -1.43
C TRP A 46 5.50 -0.06 -2.22
N ARG A 47 5.22 -0.90 -3.21
CA ARG A 47 3.90 -1.00 -3.85
C ARG A 47 3.25 -2.28 -3.37
N LEU A 48 2.16 -2.13 -2.63
CA LEU A 48 1.39 -3.24 -2.10
C LEU A 48 0.08 -3.35 -2.86
N ASP A 49 -0.39 -4.57 -3.06
CA ASP A 49 -1.69 -4.83 -3.67
C ASP A 49 -2.82 -4.32 -2.75
N ARG A 50 -3.73 -3.53 -3.33
CA ARG A 50 -4.83 -2.87 -2.62
C ARG A 50 -5.80 -3.88 -2.02
N GLU A 51 -6.10 -4.93 -2.76
CA GLU A 51 -7.02 -5.98 -2.31
C GLU A 51 -6.38 -6.82 -1.21
N MET A 52 -5.09 -7.12 -1.33
CA MET A 52 -4.32 -7.86 -0.32
C MET A 52 -4.25 -7.11 1.01
N LEU A 53 -4.12 -5.77 0.99
CA LEU A 53 -4.23 -4.96 2.20
C LEU A 53 -5.61 -5.10 2.86
N ARG A 54 -6.68 -5.20 2.07
CA ARG A 54 -8.05 -5.36 2.56
C ARG A 54 -8.31 -6.76 3.10
N GLU A 55 -7.93 -7.80 2.36
CA GLU A 55 -8.15 -9.20 2.75
C GLU A 55 -7.25 -9.60 3.92
N GLY A 56 -6.04 -9.07 3.97
CA GLY A 56 -5.10 -9.25 5.07
C GLY A 56 -5.61 -8.79 6.43
N MET A 57 -6.59 -7.87 6.46
CA MET A 57 -7.28 -7.50 7.70
C MET A 57 -8.17 -8.62 8.24
N ARG A 58 -8.61 -9.57 7.39
CA ARG A 58 -9.59 -10.61 7.72
C ARG A 58 -8.98 -12.01 7.81
N HIS A 59 -8.02 -12.33 6.97
CA HIS A 59 -7.29 -13.60 7.00
C HIS A 59 -5.87 -13.43 6.45
N GLU A 60 -5.02 -14.44 6.65
CA GLU A 60 -3.66 -14.44 6.10
C GLU A 60 -3.70 -14.49 4.56
N VAL A 61 -2.89 -13.64 3.92
CA VAL A 61 -2.72 -13.53 2.48
C VAL A 61 -1.26 -13.23 2.14
N GLY A 62 -0.88 -13.52 0.90
CA GLY A 62 0.47 -13.26 0.37
C GLY A 62 1.28 -14.53 0.20
N ASP A 63 1.96 -14.60 -0.94
CA ASP A 63 2.97 -15.60 -1.25
C ASP A 63 4.15 -14.86 -1.90
N GLY A 64 5.36 -15.06 -1.38
CA GLY A 64 6.56 -14.31 -1.77
C GLY A 64 6.98 -13.25 -0.75
N ASP A 65 7.39 -12.08 -1.24
CA ASP A 65 8.07 -11.05 -0.43
C ASP A 65 7.12 -10.23 0.45
N VAL A 66 5.81 -10.42 0.35
CA VAL A 66 4.81 -9.73 1.16
C VAL A 66 3.87 -10.75 1.77
N ARG A 67 3.68 -10.68 3.08
CA ARG A 67 2.64 -11.42 3.81
C ARG A 67 1.84 -10.47 4.70
N ILE A 68 0.52 -10.60 4.71
CA ILE A 68 -0.37 -9.76 5.52
C ILE A 68 -1.38 -10.65 6.24
N TRP A 69 -1.61 -10.40 7.54
CA TRP A 69 -2.56 -11.19 8.33
C TRP A 69 -3.26 -10.36 9.42
N PRO A 70 -4.33 -10.92 10.05
CA PRO A 70 -5.18 -10.19 10.99
C PRO A 70 -4.43 -9.62 12.19
N GLY A 71 -4.90 -8.49 12.71
CA GLY A 71 -4.10 -7.58 13.54
C GLY A 71 -3.28 -6.58 12.72
N VAL A 72 -3.46 -6.59 11.39
CA VAL A 72 -2.82 -5.74 10.38
C VAL A 72 -1.30 -5.76 10.51
N HIS A 73 -0.80 -6.98 10.48
CA HIS A 73 0.62 -7.25 10.36
C HIS A 73 0.98 -7.29 8.88
N ILE A 74 2.09 -6.66 8.52
CA ILE A 74 2.64 -6.64 7.16
C ILE A 74 4.10 -7.05 7.28
N GLU A 75 4.44 -8.22 6.76
CA GLU A 75 5.81 -8.69 6.67
C GLU A 75 6.35 -8.47 5.25
N LEU A 76 7.54 -7.88 5.16
CA LEU A 76 8.24 -7.59 3.91
C LEU A 76 9.58 -8.36 3.88
N CYS A 77 9.83 -9.08 2.77
CA CYS A 77 10.99 -9.95 2.54
C CYS A 77 11.30 -10.98 3.66
N GLY A 78 10.35 -11.31 4.53
CA GLY A 78 10.60 -12.19 5.68
C GLY A 78 11.43 -11.56 6.81
N GLU A 79 11.76 -10.27 6.73
CA GLU A 79 12.67 -9.61 7.68
C GLU A 79 12.06 -8.39 8.37
N ALA A 80 11.19 -7.65 7.68
CA ALA A 80 10.58 -6.44 8.23
C ALA A 80 9.10 -6.67 8.57
N ASP A 81 8.81 -6.83 9.85
CA ASP A 81 7.45 -7.04 10.39
C ASP A 81 6.88 -5.72 10.94
N PHE A 82 5.86 -5.22 10.26
CA PHE A 82 5.14 -4.00 10.62
C PHE A 82 3.78 -4.31 11.23
N THR A 83 3.44 -3.65 12.34
CA THR A 83 2.05 -3.56 12.83
C THR A 83 1.46 -2.20 12.49
N VAL A 84 0.27 -2.19 11.90
CA VAL A 84 -0.45 -0.97 11.48
C VAL A 84 -1.72 -0.79 12.30
N GLY A 85 -2.14 0.46 12.52
CA GLY A 85 -3.43 0.74 13.14
C GLY A 85 -4.60 0.34 12.23
N GLU A 86 -5.36 -0.67 12.62
CA GLU A 86 -6.44 -1.26 11.81
C GLU A 86 -7.48 -0.23 11.32
N GLU A 87 -7.99 0.62 12.22
CA GLU A 87 -8.97 1.66 11.87
C GLU A 87 -8.42 2.67 10.85
N SER A 88 -7.14 3.04 10.99
CA SER A 88 -6.49 3.97 10.06
C SER A 88 -6.31 3.36 8.68
N LEU A 89 -5.92 2.08 8.61
CA LEU A 89 -5.83 1.37 7.33
C LEU A 89 -7.22 1.19 6.70
N ALA A 90 -8.21 0.77 7.48
CA ALA A 90 -9.59 0.59 7.03
C ALA A 90 -10.13 1.87 6.37
N ARG A 91 -10.03 3.00 7.08
CA ARG A 91 -10.48 4.31 6.62
C ARG A 91 -9.75 4.75 5.35
N PHE A 92 -8.46 4.48 5.25
CA PHE A 92 -7.70 4.78 4.03
C PHE A 92 -8.22 3.94 2.85
N LEU A 93 -8.35 2.63 3.03
CA LEU A 93 -8.84 1.72 1.99
C LEU A 93 -10.27 2.05 1.55
N GLU A 94 -11.17 2.37 2.49
CA GLU A 94 -12.54 2.82 2.17
C GLU A 94 -12.52 3.98 1.18
N ARG A 95 -11.70 5.01 1.43
CA ARG A 95 -11.55 6.15 0.52
C ARG A 95 -10.97 5.74 -0.84
N THR A 96 -10.07 4.76 -0.90
CA THR A 96 -9.56 4.27 -2.20
C THR A 96 -10.65 3.59 -3.03
N TYR A 97 -11.54 2.82 -2.39
CA TYR A 97 -12.67 2.17 -3.04
C TYR A 97 -13.81 3.14 -3.39
N GLU A 98 -13.92 4.28 -2.69
CA GLU A 98 -14.79 5.38 -3.13
C GLU A 98 -14.31 6.02 -4.44
N VAL A 99 -12.99 6.09 -4.66
CA VAL A 99 -12.41 6.65 -5.89
C VAL A 99 -12.51 5.67 -7.05
N VAL A 100 -12.06 4.42 -6.85
CA VAL A 100 -12.22 3.33 -7.83
C VAL A 100 -12.84 2.13 -7.13
N PRO A 101 -14.15 1.89 -7.32
CA PRO A 101 -14.82 0.72 -6.76
C PRO A 101 -14.15 -0.60 -7.15
N GLU A 102 -14.34 -1.61 -6.31
CA GLU A 102 -13.89 -2.97 -6.60
C GLU A 102 -14.57 -3.49 -7.88
N GLY A 103 -13.79 -4.06 -8.78
CA GLY A 103 -14.22 -4.57 -10.08
C GLY A 103 -14.35 -3.48 -11.16
N GLU A 104 -14.17 -2.21 -10.81
CA GLU A 104 -14.15 -1.09 -11.77
C GLU A 104 -12.73 -0.61 -12.10
N GLU A 105 -11.70 -1.30 -11.60
CA GLU A 105 -10.31 -0.99 -11.89
C GLU A 105 -10.02 -1.11 -13.39
N ARG A 106 -9.36 -0.09 -13.95
CA ARG A 106 -8.87 -0.11 -15.32
C ARG A 106 -7.46 0.44 -15.34
N LEU A 107 -6.57 -0.30 -16.01
CA LEU A 107 -5.17 0.09 -16.19
C LEU A 107 -4.91 0.33 -17.67
N ASP A 108 -4.32 1.48 -18.00
CA ASP A 108 -3.78 1.72 -19.33
C ASP A 108 -2.47 0.93 -19.47
N VAL A 109 -2.57 -0.25 -20.10
CA VAL A 109 -1.46 -1.17 -20.27
C VAL A 109 -0.37 -0.56 -21.16
N ASP A 110 -0.74 0.20 -22.18
CA ASP A 110 0.23 0.81 -23.09
C ASP A 110 1.04 1.87 -22.33
N ALA A 111 0.37 2.74 -21.56
CA ALA A 111 1.03 3.73 -20.72
C ALA A 111 1.92 3.09 -19.63
N LEU A 112 1.51 1.95 -19.06
CA LEU A 112 2.33 1.20 -18.12
C LEU A 112 3.60 0.66 -18.78
N VAL A 113 3.47 0.04 -19.96
CA VAL A 113 4.62 -0.50 -20.71
C VAL A 113 5.61 0.60 -21.04
N ASP A 114 5.12 1.75 -21.52
CA ASP A 114 5.97 2.92 -21.81
C ASP A 114 6.75 3.38 -20.57
N ARG A 115 6.10 3.42 -19.40
CA ARG A 115 6.73 3.79 -18.12
C ARG A 115 7.82 2.80 -17.71
N LEU A 116 7.55 1.50 -17.84
CA LEU A 116 8.51 0.45 -17.49
C LEU A 116 9.74 0.49 -18.40
N LEU A 117 9.54 0.70 -19.70
CA LEU A 117 10.63 0.81 -20.67
C LEU A 117 11.43 2.11 -20.52
N ALA A 118 10.82 3.20 -20.06
CA ALA A 118 11.49 4.47 -19.78
C ALA A 118 12.41 4.42 -18.55
N THR A 119 12.24 3.42 -17.67
CA THR A 119 13.07 3.23 -16.46
C THR A 119 14.27 2.30 -16.71
N GLY A 120 14.54 1.93 -17.98
CA GLY A 120 15.66 1.10 -18.42
C GLY A 120 16.90 1.87 -18.85
#